data_AF-A0A382D9B3-F1
#
_entry.id   AF-A0A382D9B3-F1
#
_cell.length_a   1.000
_cell.length_b   1.000
_cell.length_c   1.000
_cell.angle_alpha   90.00
_cell.angle_beta   90.00
_cell.angle_gamma   90.00
#
_symmetry.space_group_name_H-M   'P 1'
#
loop_
_entity.id
_entity.type
_entity.pdbx_description
1 polymer ?
#
loop_
_entity_poly.entity_id
_entity_poly.type
_entity_poly.pdbx_seq_one_letter_code
_entity_poly.pdbx_strand_id
1 'polypeptide(L)'
;MVHYFLEGGSFMWPILISLIFGLAFVIERAYSLMMSAVDSQTFFDEISQSINENGPEAAAQVCEETGGPVAAIFHAGLTKMHRGLNEVEKAIQNAGAIEMAFLEKNMIWLNAVITIAPMLGFTGTVVGMIAAFDAIKA
;
A
#
# COMPACT_ATOMS: atom_id res chain seq x y z
N MET A 1 -16.90 7.22 28.24
CA MET A 1 -16.52 7.21 26.80
C MET A 1 -17.66 7.67 25.92
N VAL A 2 -18.81 6.99 25.88
CA VAL A 2 -19.96 7.42 25.05
C VAL A 2 -20.51 8.78 25.48
N HIS A 3 -20.56 9.06 26.78
CA HIS A 3 -20.96 10.38 27.31
C HIS A 3 -20.09 11.52 26.75
N TYR A 4 -18.77 11.41 26.87
CA TYR A 4 -17.83 12.40 26.33
C TYR A 4 -17.90 12.53 24.81
N PHE A 5 -18.24 11.46 24.08
CA PHE A 5 -18.45 11.52 22.64
C PHE A 5 -19.68 12.37 22.28
N LEU A 6 -20.77 12.22 23.05
CA LEU A 6 -21.99 13.01 22.85
C LEU A 6 -21.79 14.48 23.26
N GLU A 7 -21.04 14.74 24.33
CA GLU A 7 -20.67 16.10 24.77
C GLU A 7 -19.68 16.80 23.83
N GLY A 8 -18.80 16.03 23.17
CA GLY A 8 -17.82 16.55 22.20
C GLY A 8 -18.43 17.18 20.94
N GLY A 9 -19.76 17.08 20.77
CA GLY A 9 -20.50 17.80 19.74
C GLY A 9 -20.35 17.23 18.33
N SER A 10 -20.69 18.04 17.33
CA SER A 10 -20.80 17.62 15.93
C SER A 10 -19.47 17.18 15.29
N PHE A 11 -18.32 17.67 15.78
CA PHE A 11 -16.99 17.33 15.25
C PHE A 11 -16.54 15.89 15.56
N MET A 12 -17.15 15.23 16.54
CA MET A 12 -16.86 13.83 16.85
C MET A 12 -17.31 12.87 15.74
N TRP A 13 -18.37 13.20 15.00
CA TRP A 13 -18.92 12.37 13.94
C TRP A 13 -18.01 12.27 12.70
N PRO A 14 -17.50 13.38 12.12
CA PRO A 14 -16.50 13.32 11.05
C PRO A 14 -15.24 12.54 11.43
N ILE A 15 -14.76 12.69 12.67
CA ILE A 15 -13.58 11.96 13.17
C ILE A 15 -13.88 10.46 13.19
N LEU A 16 -15.05 10.05 13.71
CA LEU A 16 -15.47 8.64 13.71
C LEU A 16 -15.57 8.07 12.29
N ILE A 17 -16.11 8.85 11.34
CA ILE A 17 -16.17 8.44 9.93
C ILE A 17 -14.76 8.25 9.35
N SER A 18 -13.85 9.18 9.63
CA SER A 18 -12.45 9.07 9.17
C SER A 18 -11.73 7.85 9.73
N LEU A 19 -12.04 7.46 10.97
CA LEU A 19 -11.52 6.26 11.62
C LEU A 19 -12.03 4.99 10.92
N ILE A 20 -13.34 4.88 10.71
CA ILE A 20 -13.95 3.71 10.05
C ILE A 20 -13.44 3.58 8.61
N PHE A 21 -13.38 4.71 7.89
CA PHE A 21 -12.84 4.76 6.53
C PHE A 21 -11.36 4.35 6.50
N GLY A 22 -10.53 4.92 7.37
CA GLY A 22 -9.11 4.54 7.48
C GLY A 22 -8.91 3.06 7.79
N LEU A 23 -9.67 2.50 8.74
CA LEU A 23 -9.64 1.08 9.08
C LEU A 23 -9.99 0.18 7.90
N ALA A 24 -10.99 0.55 7.10
CA ALA A 24 -11.36 -0.20 5.91
C ALA A 24 -10.18 -0.32 4.92
N PHE A 25 -9.47 0.77 4.65
CA PHE A 25 -8.28 0.75 3.78
C PHE A 25 -7.10 -0.01 4.40
N VAL A 26 -6.90 0.08 5.72
CA VAL A 26 -5.86 -0.72 6.40
C VAL A 26 -6.12 -2.21 6.23
N ILE A 27 -7.36 -2.65 6.42
CA ILE A 27 -7.74 -4.06 6.27
C ILE A 27 -7.60 -4.52 4.82
N GLU A 28 -8.09 -3.73 3.86
CA GLU A 28 -7.95 -4.03 2.43
C GLU A 28 -6.48 -4.16 2.03
N ARG A 29 -5.62 -3.25 2.49
CA ARG A 29 -4.18 -3.29 2.23
C ARG A 29 -3.50 -4.48 2.92
N ALA A 30 -3.81 -4.76 4.18
CA ALA A 30 -3.24 -5.90 4.89
C ALA A 30 -3.57 -7.22 4.16
N TYR A 31 -4.81 -7.38 3.71
CA TYR A 31 -5.22 -8.53 2.92
C TYR A 31 -4.52 -8.60 1.56
N SER A 32 -4.45 -7.48 0.83
CA SER A 32 -3.78 -7.43 -0.47
C SER A 32 -2.29 -7.74 -0.38
N LEU A 33 -1.59 -7.22 0.64
CA LEU A 33 -0.16 -7.51 0.85
C LEU A 33 0.07 -8.96 1.24
N MET A 34 -0.80 -9.51 2.09
CA MET A 34 -0.69 -10.91 2.51
C MET A 34 -0.93 -11.88 1.35
N MET A 35 -1.82 -11.53 0.41
CA MET A 35 -2.07 -12.32 -0.80
C MET A 35 -0.92 -12.22 -1.82
N SER A 36 -0.29 -11.04 -1.94
CA SER A 36 0.83 -10.80 -2.86
C SER A 36 2.19 -11.19 -2.28
N ALA A 37 2.25 -11.61 -1.01
CA ALA A 37 3.47 -12.02 -0.35
C ALA A 37 3.91 -13.40 -0.86
N VAL A 38 4.75 -13.38 -1.90
CA VAL A 38 5.54 -14.54 -2.31
C VAL A 38 6.81 -14.56 -1.47
N ASP A 39 7.26 -15.74 -1.06
CA ASP A 39 8.59 -15.88 -0.48
C ASP A 39 9.64 -15.60 -1.55
N SER A 40 10.06 -14.33 -1.64
CA SER A 40 11.00 -13.84 -2.63
C SER A 40 12.33 -14.60 -2.63
N GLN A 41 12.72 -15.18 -1.49
CA GLN A 41 14.01 -15.85 -1.36
C GLN A 41 13.93 -17.27 -1.94
N THR A 42 12.89 -18.02 -1.55
CA THR A 42 12.61 -19.33 -2.13
C THR A 42 12.36 -19.23 -3.64
N PHE A 43 11.62 -18.19 -4.07
CA PHE A 43 11.35 -17.96 -5.49
C PHE A 43 12.61 -17.61 -6.30
N PHE A 44 13.54 -16.85 -5.72
CA PHE A 44 14.81 -16.53 -6.36
C PHE A 44 15.68 -17.77 -6.57
N ASP A 45 15.72 -18.66 -5.56
CA ASP A 45 16.49 -19.90 -5.63
C ASP A 45 15.91 -20.84 -6.72
N GLU A 46 14.58 -20.95 -6.78
CA GLU A 46 13.86 -21.75 -7.79
C GLU A 46 14.10 -21.23 -9.22
N ILE A 47 14.03 -19.91 -9.43
CA ILE A 47 14.34 -19.28 -10.72
C ILE A 47 15.80 -19.48 -11.09
N SER A 48 16.73 -19.28 -10.15
CA SER A 48 18.16 -19.46 -10.39
C SER A 48 18.48 -20.91 -10.78
N GLN A 49 17.84 -21.89 -10.15
CA GLN A 49 17.97 -23.29 -10.51
C GLN A 49 17.39 -23.56 -11.92
N SER A 50 16.18 -23.06 -12.20
CA SER A 50 15.53 -23.25 -13.50
C SER A 50 16.34 -22.65 -14.67
N ILE A 51 16.98 -21.50 -14.48
CA ILE A 51 17.85 -20.89 -15.49
C ILE A 51 19.06 -21.79 -15.79
N ASN A 52 19.67 -22.38 -14.76
CA ASN A 52 20.85 -23.24 -14.90
C ASN A 52 20.52 -24.59 -15.55
N GLU A 53 19.35 -25.16 -15.27
CA GLU A 53 18.96 -26.49 -15.74
C GLU A 53 18.25 -26.46 -17.11
N ASN A 54 17.30 -25.54 -17.30
CA ASN A 54 16.35 -25.55 -18.42
C ASN A 54 16.44 -24.29 -19.31
N GLY A 55 17.30 -23.34 -18.96
CA GLY A 55 17.50 -22.11 -19.70
C GLY A 55 16.47 -21.00 -19.38
N PRO A 56 16.67 -19.81 -19.96
CA PRO A 56 15.91 -18.61 -19.62
C PRO A 56 14.46 -18.63 -20.10
N GLU A 57 14.13 -19.32 -21.22
CA GLU A 57 12.73 -19.46 -21.65
C GLU A 57 11.89 -20.28 -20.66
N ALA A 58 12.43 -21.38 -20.12
CA ALA A 58 11.73 -22.20 -19.14
C ALA A 58 11.50 -21.43 -17.83
N ALA A 59 12.50 -20.68 -17.37
CA ALA A 59 12.37 -19.83 -16.18
C ALA A 59 11.34 -18.71 -16.36
N ALA A 60 11.20 -18.15 -17.57
CA ALA A 60 10.17 -17.16 -17.87
C ALA A 60 8.75 -17.76 -17.72
N GLN A 61 8.56 -19.02 -18.16
CA GLN A 61 7.28 -19.71 -18.03
C GLN A 61 6.89 -19.97 -16.57
N VAL A 62 7.86 -20.34 -15.72
CA VAL A 62 7.66 -20.49 -14.25
C VAL A 62 7.21 -19.17 -13.62
N CYS A 63 7.80 -18.04 -14.04
CA CYS A 63 7.36 -16.72 -13.58
C CYS A 63 5.91 -16.40 -13.99
N GLU A 64 5.50 -16.79 -15.20
CA GLU A 64 4.14 -16.55 -15.69
C GLU A 64 3.10 -17.38 -14.92
N GLU A 65 3.46 -18.62 -14.53
CA GLU A 65 2.60 -19.52 -13.75
C GLU A 65 2.51 -19.14 -12.26
N THR A 66 3.61 -18.68 -11.66
CA THR A 66 3.64 -18.32 -10.22
C THR A 66 2.87 -17.03 -9.94
N GLY A 67 2.94 -16.07 -10.86
CA GLY A 67 2.30 -14.77 -10.73
C GLY A 67 2.84 -13.92 -9.58
N GLY A 68 2.25 -12.72 -9.43
CA GLY A 68 2.63 -11.76 -8.40
C GLY A 68 3.76 -10.79 -8.80
N PRO A 69 4.03 -9.78 -7.96
CA PRO A 69 4.88 -8.65 -8.34
C PRO A 69 6.33 -9.05 -8.60
N VAL A 70 6.86 -9.96 -7.78
CA VAL A 70 8.24 -10.44 -7.90
C VAL A 70 8.42 -11.25 -9.18
N ALA A 71 7.51 -12.18 -9.46
CA ALA A 71 7.55 -12.99 -10.67
C ALA A 71 7.42 -12.14 -11.95
N ALA A 72 6.57 -11.11 -11.94
CA ALA A 72 6.43 -10.17 -13.06
C ALA A 72 7.74 -9.45 -13.38
N ILE A 73 8.51 -9.05 -12.35
CA ILE A 73 9.83 -8.41 -12.52
C ILE A 73 10.85 -9.40 -13.11
N PHE A 74 10.92 -10.62 -12.59
CA PHE A 74 11.81 -11.65 -13.14
C PHE A 74 11.46 -12.00 -14.59
N HIS A 75 10.18 -12.20 -14.91
CA HIS A 75 9.70 -12.44 -16.26
C HIS A 75 10.13 -11.34 -17.24
N ALA A 76 10.00 -10.07 -16.86
CA ALA A 76 10.40 -8.94 -17.69
C ALA A 76 11.91 -8.93 -17.97
N GLY A 77 12.74 -9.28 -16.99
CA GLY A 77 14.18 -9.43 -17.15
C GLY A 77 14.57 -10.61 -18.05
N LEU A 78 14.01 -11.79 -17.78
CA LEU A 78 14.29 -13.03 -18.51
C LEU A 78 13.93 -12.92 -20.00
N THR A 79 12.79 -12.31 -20.32
CA THR A 79 12.33 -12.10 -21.70
C THR A 79 13.29 -11.21 -22.51
N LYS A 80 14.11 -10.37 -21.85
CA LYS A 80 15.04 -9.43 -22.50
C LYS A 80 16.50 -9.86 -22.44
N MET A 81 16.81 -11.04 -21.89
CA MET A 81 18.19 -11.55 -21.77
C MET A 81 18.96 -11.57 -23.09
N HIS A 82 18.30 -11.91 -24.19
CA HIS A 82 18.90 -11.95 -25.53
C HIS A 82 19.36 -10.58 -26.07
N ARG A 83 18.94 -9.47 -25.44
CA ARG A 83 19.25 -8.09 -25.88
C ARG A 83 20.44 -7.48 -25.15
N GLY A 84 21.07 -8.23 -24.24
CA GLY A 84 22.21 -7.78 -23.45
C GLY A 84 21.83 -7.13 -22.11
N LEU A 85 22.81 -7.04 -21.22
CA LEU A 85 22.62 -6.67 -19.81
C LEU A 85 21.93 -5.31 -19.61
N ASN A 86 22.27 -4.30 -20.41
CA ASN A 86 21.69 -2.97 -20.29
C ASN A 86 20.17 -2.95 -20.54
N GLU A 87 19.68 -3.78 -21.46
CA GLU A 87 18.25 -3.86 -21.76
C GLU A 87 17.49 -4.68 -20.71
N VAL A 88 18.15 -5.69 -20.13
CA VAL A 88 17.61 -6.46 -18.99
C VAL A 88 17.45 -5.56 -17.77
N GLU A 89 18.49 -4.80 -17.42
CA GLU A 89 18.45 -3.90 -16.26
C GLU A 89 17.32 -2.87 -16.40
N LYS A 90 17.18 -2.24 -17.57
CA LYS A 90 16.07 -1.34 -17.86
C LYS A 90 14.71 -2.02 -17.77
N ALA A 91 14.58 -3.25 -18.28
CA ALA A 91 13.33 -4.00 -18.22
C ALA A 91 12.93 -4.29 -16.77
N ILE A 92 13.88 -4.70 -15.94
CA ILE A 92 13.68 -4.93 -14.50
C ILE A 92 13.30 -3.64 -13.79
N GLN A 93 14.01 -2.54 -14.04
CA GLN A 93 13.71 -1.24 -13.43
C GLN A 93 12.31 -0.74 -13.81
N ASN A 94 11.93 -0.84 -15.08
CA ASN A 94 10.61 -0.43 -15.56
C ASN A 94 9.49 -1.30 -14.98
N ALA A 95 9.66 -2.63 -14.99
CA ALA A 95 8.70 -3.55 -14.40
C ALA A 95 8.56 -3.30 -12.89
N GLY A 96 9.69 -3.12 -12.19
CA GLY A 96 9.70 -2.79 -10.77
C GLY A 96 8.96 -1.50 -10.45
N ALA A 97 9.14 -0.46 -11.25
CA ALA A 97 8.40 0.80 -11.08
C ALA A 97 6.88 0.62 -11.29
N ILE A 98 6.47 -0.18 -12.27
CA ILE A 98 5.05 -0.47 -12.56
C ILE A 98 4.42 -1.28 -11.40
N GLU A 99 5.09 -2.34 -10.96
CA GLU A 99 4.61 -3.18 -9.86
C GLU A 99 4.56 -2.40 -8.54
N MET A 100 5.55 -1.54 -8.27
CA MET A 100 5.55 -0.67 -7.10
C MET A 100 4.39 0.33 -7.14
N ALA A 101 4.13 0.96 -8.28
CA ALA A 101 2.98 1.84 -8.46
C ALA A 101 1.64 1.11 -8.26
N PHE A 102 1.55 -0.16 -8.69
CA PHE A 102 0.38 -0.99 -8.46
C PHE A 102 0.16 -1.27 -6.96
N LEU A 103 1.22 -1.60 -6.22
CA LEU A 103 1.18 -1.80 -4.77
C LEU A 103 0.79 -0.51 -4.03
N GLU A 104 1.19 0.66 -4.53
CA GLU A 104 0.91 1.97 -3.93
C GLU A 104 -0.48 2.56 -4.27
N LYS A 105 -1.18 2.05 -5.29
CA LYS A 105 -2.42 2.63 -5.87
C LYS A 105 -3.51 3.04 -4.85
N ASN A 106 -3.60 2.39 -3.70
CA ASN A 106 -4.61 2.70 -2.66
C ASN A 106 -4.04 3.42 -1.43
N MET A 107 -2.72 3.63 -1.33
CA MET A 107 -2.11 4.34 -0.20
C MET A 107 -2.47 5.82 -0.14
N ILE A 108 -2.92 6.41 -1.26
CA ILE A 108 -3.35 7.82 -1.31
C ILE A 108 -4.52 8.10 -0.35
N TRP A 109 -5.44 7.15 -0.20
CA TRP A 109 -6.59 7.30 0.70
C TRP A 109 -6.18 7.23 2.17
N LEU A 110 -5.21 6.36 2.50
CA LEU A 110 -4.62 6.30 3.83
C LEU A 110 -3.92 7.62 4.17
N ASN A 111 -3.17 8.18 3.22
CA ASN A 111 -2.50 9.47 3.38
C ASN A 111 -3.50 10.62 3.63
N ALA A 112 -4.62 10.62 2.91
CA ALA A 112 -5.69 11.58 3.13
C ALA A 112 -6.26 11.48 4.57
N VAL A 113 -6.47 10.28 5.10
CA VAL A 113 -6.94 10.11 6.49
C VAL A 113 -5.89 10.60 7.49
N ILE A 114 -4.61 10.27 7.29
CA ILE A 114 -3.49 10.68 8.15
C ILE A 114 -3.39 12.21 8.26
N THR A 115 -3.66 12.92 7.16
CA THR A 115 -3.57 14.38 7.12
C THR A 115 -4.84 15.05 7.62
N ILE A 116 -6.02 14.59 7.21
CA ILE A 116 -7.30 15.25 7.49
C ILE A 116 -7.79 14.97 8.90
N ALA A 117 -7.67 13.74 9.41
CA ALA A 117 -8.22 13.37 10.72
C ALA A 117 -7.64 14.21 11.88
N PRO A 118 -6.31 14.47 11.97
CA PRO A 118 -5.76 15.36 12.98
C PRO A 118 -6.26 16.80 12.85
N MET A 119 -6.38 17.32 11.61
CA MET A 119 -6.89 18.68 11.39
C MET A 119 -8.34 18.84 11.85
N LEU A 120 -9.18 17.81 11.65
CA LEU A 120 -10.55 17.79 12.21
C LEU A 120 -10.53 17.79 13.75
N GLY A 121 -9.63 17.01 14.36
CA GLY A 121 -9.44 16.98 15.80
C GLY A 121 -9.01 18.34 16.36
N PHE A 122 -7.98 18.97 15.79
CA PHE A 122 -7.53 20.31 16.18
C PHE A 122 -8.62 21.37 16.00
N THR A 123 -9.41 21.28 14.93
CA THR A 123 -10.55 22.20 14.74
C THR A 123 -11.59 22.02 15.83
N GLY A 124 -11.91 20.77 16.19
CA GLY A 124 -12.84 20.45 17.27
C GLY A 124 -12.39 20.99 18.63
N THR A 125 -11.09 20.92 18.95
CA THR A 125 -10.57 21.46 20.22
C THR A 125 -10.67 22.98 20.28
N VAL A 126 -10.39 23.69 19.18
CA VAL A 126 -10.55 25.15 19.11
C VAL A 126 -12.01 25.56 19.30
N VAL A 127 -12.94 24.89 18.64
CA VAL A 127 -14.38 25.16 18.79
C VAL A 127 -14.84 24.92 20.23
N GLY A 128 -14.41 23.82 20.85
CA GLY A 128 -14.74 23.52 22.26
C GLY A 128 -14.19 24.57 23.22
N MET A 129 -12.97 25.08 22.96
CA MET A 129 -12.37 26.14 23.76
C MET A 129 -13.15 27.47 23.63
N ILE A 130 -13.57 27.84 22.42
CA ILE A 130 -14.40 29.04 22.19
C ILE A 130 -15.71 28.93 22.98
N ALA A 131 -16.41 27.79 22.88
CA ALA A 131 -17.65 27.55 23.60
C ALA A 131 -17.47 27.62 25.13
N ALA A 132 -16.36 27.11 25.65
CA ALA A 132 -16.05 27.18 27.07
C ALA A 132 -15.83 28.62 27.55
N PHE A 133 -15.12 29.46 26.77
CA PHE A 133 -14.93 30.87 27.12
C PHE A 133 -16.23 31.69 27.02
N ASP A 134 -17.07 31.43 26.00
CA ASP A 134 -18.36 32.09 25.87
C ASP A 134 -19.29 31.74 27.06
N ALA A 135 -19.25 30.50 27.54
CA ALA A 135 -20.02 30.06 28.71
C ALA A 135 -19.53 30.69 30.03
N ILE A 136 -18.24 31.01 30.15
CA ILE A 136 -17.68 31.72 31.32
C ILE A 136 -18.01 33.21 31.29
N LYS A 137 -18.10 33.79 30.08
CA LYS A 137 -18.39 35.22 29.87
C LYS A 137 -19.86 35.57 30.14
N ALA A 138 -20.77 34.61 29.96
CA ALA A 138 -22.21 34.72 30.22
C ALA A 138 -22.54 34.66 31.71
#